data_AF-A0A975BW94-F1
#
_entry.id   AF-A0A975BW94-F1
#
_cell.length_a   1.000
_cell.length_b   1.000
_cell.length_c   1.000
_cell.angle_alpha   90.00
_cell.angle_beta   90.00
_cell.angle_gamma   90.00
#
_symmetry.space_group_name_H-M   'P 1'
#
loop_
_entity.id
_entity.type
_entity.pdbx_description
1 polymer ?
#
loop_
_entity_poly.entity_id
_entity_poly.type
_entity_poly.pdbx_seq_one_letter_code
_entity_poly.pdbx_strand_id
1 'polypeptide(L)'
;MGSIFQSLQKKELLGPHPRFLETSIQYEVTMGSFAYGVSDDTSDMDIYGFCIPPKDYIFPHLRGEIRGFGKPGPSFDQFQRHHIYDPSARGGRGREYDLTMYSIIKYFRLCMENNPNMIDSLFVPRRCVLFSTQVGELVRENRYSFLHKGSWHKFKGYAFSQIHKMRTKNPIGKRKDTIAKYGFDVKFAYHVVRLLNEVEQILTEHDLDLERNREQLKAIRRGEWTQEDVENYFASKERDLETLYTESKLRYKPDEEKLKDLLLNCLEHHYGSLNACVVKQDEAIKALKDIGEILNKVRGLYN
;
A
#
# COMPACT_ATOMS: atom_id res chain seq x y z
N MET A 1 -17.41 10.98 -9.87
CA MET A 1 -16.78 12.01 -9.00
C MET A 1 -15.43 12.36 -9.59
N GLY A 2 -14.98 13.62 -9.50
CA GLY A 2 -13.63 14.01 -9.92
C GLY A 2 -12.59 13.64 -8.86
N SER A 3 -11.33 13.52 -9.26
CA SER A 3 -10.22 13.23 -8.35
C SER A 3 -9.99 14.37 -7.33
N ILE A 4 -9.65 14.02 -6.09
CA ILE A 4 -9.26 14.97 -5.05
C ILE A 4 -7.99 15.72 -5.45
N PHE A 5 -7.01 15.03 -6.05
CA PHE A 5 -5.83 15.70 -6.61
C PHE A 5 -6.24 16.80 -7.60
N GLN A 6 -7.10 16.47 -8.57
CA GLN A 6 -7.57 17.45 -9.56
C GLN A 6 -8.34 18.60 -8.92
N SER A 7 -9.15 18.32 -7.88
CA SER A 7 -9.86 19.35 -7.13
C SER A 7 -8.89 20.30 -6.40
N LEU A 8 -7.88 19.75 -5.71
CA LEU A 8 -6.87 20.55 -5.02
C LEU A 8 -6.00 21.34 -6.01
N GLN A 9 -5.71 20.75 -7.17
CA GLN A 9 -4.95 21.42 -8.24
C GLN A 9 -5.71 22.61 -8.83
N LYS A 10 -7.03 22.47 -9.08
CA LYS A 10 -7.87 23.58 -9.57
C LYS A 10 -7.95 24.75 -8.59
N LYS A 11 -7.74 24.48 -7.30
CA LYS A 11 -7.65 25.49 -6.23
C LYS A 11 -6.23 26.00 -6.01
N GLU A 12 -5.26 25.54 -6.80
CA GLU A 12 -3.84 25.89 -6.71
C GLU A 12 -3.18 25.53 -5.36
N LEU A 13 -3.69 24.49 -4.68
CA LEU A 13 -3.24 24.11 -3.33
C LEU A 13 -2.10 23.08 -3.31
N LEU A 14 -1.73 22.48 -4.44
CA LEU A 14 -0.73 21.39 -4.50
C LEU A 14 0.72 21.86 -4.71
N GLY A 15 0.90 23.11 -5.17
CA GLY A 15 2.19 23.63 -5.60
C GLY A 15 2.79 22.88 -6.80
N PRO A 16 4.13 22.92 -7.00
CA PRO A 16 4.78 22.25 -8.11
C PRO A 16 4.62 20.73 -8.06
N HIS A 17 4.22 20.14 -9.19
CA HIS A 17 4.02 18.71 -9.39
C HIS A 17 4.21 18.34 -10.87
N PRO A 18 4.44 17.06 -11.20
CA PRO A 18 4.51 16.62 -12.60
C PRO A 18 3.16 16.79 -13.32
N ARG A 19 3.15 17.53 -14.44
CA ARG A 19 1.92 17.86 -15.21
C ARG A 19 1.10 16.63 -15.61
N PHE A 20 1.74 15.49 -15.88
CA PHE A 20 1.02 14.28 -16.26
C PHE A 20 0.09 13.76 -15.14
N LEU A 21 0.31 14.12 -13.86
CA LEU A 21 -0.58 13.72 -12.76
C LEU A 21 -1.99 14.29 -12.91
N GLU A 22 -2.15 15.41 -13.61
CA GLU A 22 -3.46 16.04 -13.83
C GLU A 22 -4.43 15.14 -14.61
N THR A 23 -3.92 14.21 -15.43
CA THR A 23 -4.72 13.35 -16.31
C THR A 23 -4.47 11.85 -16.14
N SER A 24 -3.42 11.45 -15.42
CA SER A 24 -2.98 10.04 -15.35
C SER A 24 -3.40 9.28 -14.10
N ILE A 25 -4.06 9.93 -13.14
CA ILE A 25 -4.56 9.29 -11.91
C ILE A 25 -5.60 8.24 -12.29
N GLN A 26 -5.49 7.04 -11.70
CA GLN A 26 -6.38 5.92 -11.96
C GLN A 26 -7.20 5.51 -10.74
N TYR A 27 -6.70 5.82 -9.54
CA TYR A 27 -7.31 5.38 -8.29
C TYR A 27 -6.93 6.34 -7.17
N GLU A 28 -7.90 6.73 -6.34
CA GLU A 28 -7.69 7.49 -5.11
C GLU A 28 -8.63 6.99 -4.02
N VAL A 29 -8.09 6.84 -2.82
CA VAL A 29 -8.81 6.44 -1.62
C VAL A 29 -8.47 7.32 -0.45
N THR A 30 -9.40 7.41 0.48
CA THR A 30 -9.10 7.88 1.84
C THR A 30 -8.59 6.71 2.67
N MET A 31 -7.43 6.88 3.29
CA MET A 31 -6.75 5.93 4.15
C MET A 31 -6.82 6.39 5.61
N GLY A 32 -5.98 5.80 6.46
CA GLY A 32 -5.83 6.22 7.84
C GLY A 32 -7.11 6.00 8.64
N SER A 33 -7.33 6.86 9.64
CA SER A 33 -8.39 6.68 10.62
C SER A 33 -9.79 6.56 10.00
N PHE A 34 -10.04 7.20 8.86
CA PHE A 34 -11.32 7.11 8.12
C PHE A 34 -11.55 5.72 7.54
N ALA A 35 -10.52 5.09 6.97
CA ALA A 35 -10.62 3.75 6.38
C ALA A 35 -10.87 2.66 7.43
N TYR A 36 -10.25 2.78 8.61
CA TYR A 36 -10.43 1.84 9.72
C TYR A 36 -11.66 2.14 10.59
N GLY A 37 -12.48 3.14 10.24
CA GLY A 37 -13.69 3.50 10.99
C GLY A 37 -13.42 4.06 12.39
N VAL A 38 -12.24 4.65 12.60
CA VAL A 38 -11.78 5.23 13.88
C VAL A 38 -11.51 6.73 13.81
N SER A 39 -11.90 7.40 12.71
CA SER A 39 -11.76 8.84 12.54
C SER A 39 -12.62 9.65 13.51
N ASP A 40 -12.14 10.83 13.86
CA ASP A 40 -12.91 11.87 14.54
C ASP A 40 -13.06 13.11 13.63
N ASP A 41 -13.84 14.09 14.06
CA ASP A 41 -14.10 15.32 13.28
C ASP A 41 -12.86 16.19 13.01
N THR A 42 -11.76 15.92 13.74
CA THR A 42 -10.50 16.67 13.66
C THR A 42 -9.42 15.94 12.87
N SER A 43 -9.73 14.73 12.38
CA SER A 43 -8.78 13.90 11.65
C SER A 43 -8.53 14.48 10.25
N ASP A 44 -7.25 14.57 9.92
CA ASP A 44 -6.73 14.83 8.58
C ASP A 44 -7.23 13.77 7.57
N MET A 45 -7.26 14.14 6.28
CA MET A 45 -7.52 13.18 5.22
C MET A 45 -6.22 12.68 4.61
N ASP A 46 -5.88 11.43 4.96
CA ASP A 46 -4.88 10.66 4.25
C ASP A 46 -5.42 10.22 2.88
N ILE A 47 -4.92 10.79 1.79
CA ILE A 47 -5.28 10.44 0.42
C ILE A 47 -4.16 9.63 -0.21
N TYR A 48 -4.46 8.40 -0.60
CA TYR A 48 -3.53 7.50 -1.26
C TYR A 48 -4.09 7.15 -2.63
N GLY A 49 -3.22 6.99 -3.61
CA GLY A 49 -3.65 6.64 -4.95
C GLY A 49 -2.51 6.22 -5.85
N PHE A 50 -2.86 5.80 -7.06
CA PHE A 50 -1.86 5.55 -8.09
C PHE A 50 -2.23 6.19 -9.41
N CYS A 51 -1.18 6.52 -10.15
CA CYS A 51 -1.25 7.04 -11.51
C CYS A 51 -0.40 6.19 -12.45
N ILE A 52 -0.64 6.33 -13.74
CA ILE A 52 0.19 5.71 -14.77
C ILE A 52 1.07 6.80 -15.40
N PRO A 53 2.38 6.84 -15.14
CA PRO A 53 3.29 7.83 -15.73
C PRO A 53 3.29 7.80 -17.26
N PRO A 54 3.97 8.73 -17.96
CA PRO A 54 4.20 8.60 -19.39
C PRO A 54 4.91 7.29 -19.76
N LYS A 55 4.63 6.76 -20.96
CA LYS A 55 5.12 5.45 -21.41
C LYS A 55 6.66 5.33 -21.36
N ASP A 56 7.37 6.39 -21.69
CA ASP A 56 8.84 6.50 -21.65
C ASP A 56 9.44 6.59 -20.24
N TYR A 57 8.62 6.81 -19.20
CA TYR A 57 9.06 6.71 -17.79
C TYR A 57 9.09 5.25 -17.32
N ILE A 58 8.13 4.44 -17.78
CA ILE A 58 8.06 3.00 -17.46
C ILE A 58 9.00 2.19 -18.36
N PHE A 59 9.08 2.57 -19.64
CA PHE A 59 9.90 1.92 -20.66
C PHE A 59 11.02 2.86 -21.12
N PRO A 60 12.08 3.05 -20.31
CA PRO A 60 13.10 4.06 -20.58
C PRO A 60 13.90 3.79 -21.86
N HIS A 61 13.92 2.56 -22.37
CA HIS A 61 14.53 2.26 -23.68
C HIS A 61 13.89 3.05 -24.84
N LEU A 62 12.65 3.52 -24.69
CA LEU A 62 11.97 4.37 -25.68
C LEU A 62 12.63 5.75 -25.84
N ARG A 63 13.43 6.19 -24.87
CA ARG A 63 14.26 7.41 -24.96
C ARG A 63 15.74 7.12 -25.23
N GLY A 64 16.06 5.89 -25.65
CA GLY A 64 17.43 5.44 -25.89
C GLY A 64 18.22 5.13 -24.62
N GLU A 65 17.57 5.02 -23.47
CA GLU A 65 18.26 4.69 -22.22
C GLU A 65 18.61 3.20 -22.16
N ILE A 66 19.88 2.92 -21.83
CA ILE A 66 20.38 1.56 -21.58
C ILE A 66 20.63 1.44 -20.08
N ARG A 67 19.96 0.47 -19.45
CA ARG A 67 20.11 0.25 -18.00
C ARG A 67 21.58 -0.02 -17.65
N GLY A 68 22.14 0.80 -16.77
CA GLY A 68 23.52 0.69 -16.32
C GLY A 68 24.56 1.40 -17.19
N PHE A 69 24.15 2.09 -18.27
CA PHE A 69 25.05 2.85 -19.13
C PHE A 69 24.54 4.27 -19.38
N GLY A 70 25.39 5.26 -19.08
CA GLY A 70 25.05 6.69 -19.22
C GLY A 70 24.28 7.26 -18.02
N LYS A 71 23.81 8.51 -18.17
CA LYS A 71 23.03 9.20 -17.14
C LYS A 71 21.57 8.74 -17.24
N PRO A 72 20.95 8.27 -16.14
CA PRO A 72 19.54 7.90 -16.16
C PRO A 72 18.66 9.12 -16.47
N GLY A 73 17.64 8.94 -17.29
CA GLY A 73 16.65 9.97 -17.58
C GLY A 73 15.66 10.16 -16.42
N PRO A 74 14.58 10.94 -16.62
CA PRO A 74 13.58 11.18 -15.59
C PRO A 74 12.89 9.87 -15.16
N SER A 75 12.57 9.75 -13.88
CA SER A 75 11.81 8.64 -13.32
C SER A 75 10.74 9.18 -12.38
N PHE A 76 9.69 8.38 -12.16
CA PHE A 76 8.63 8.74 -11.23
C PHE A 76 8.21 7.54 -10.40
N ASP A 77 8.44 7.66 -9.10
CA ASP A 77 8.06 6.66 -8.12
C ASP A 77 6.79 7.06 -7.36
N GLN A 78 6.76 8.31 -6.87
CA GLN A 78 5.62 8.87 -6.17
C GLN A 78 5.71 10.40 -6.13
N PHE A 79 4.56 11.02 -5.91
CA PHE A 79 4.41 12.42 -5.53
C PHE A 79 3.75 12.47 -4.15
N GLN A 80 4.31 13.25 -3.23
CA GLN A 80 3.81 13.34 -1.86
C GLN A 80 3.79 14.79 -1.39
N ARG A 81 2.69 15.18 -0.74
CA ARG A 81 2.50 16.48 -0.11
C ARG A 81 1.73 16.29 1.19
N HIS A 82 2.24 16.91 2.25
CA HIS A 82 1.63 16.88 3.58
C HIS A 82 1.07 18.25 3.92
N HIS A 83 0.12 18.29 4.85
CA HIS A 83 -0.43 19.52 5.42
C HIS A 83 -1.03 20.46 4.36
N ILE A 84 -1.69 19.92 3.33
CA ILE A 84 -2.41 20.72 2.35
C ILE A 84 -3.71 21.19 2.99
N TYR A 85 -3.83 22.49 3.25
CA TYR A 85 -5.02 23.07 3.86
C TYR A 85 -5.96 23.68 2.82
N ASP A 86 -7.19 23.16 2.73
CA ASP A 86 -8.27 23.72 1.91
C ASP A 86 -9.28 24.45 2.82
N PRO A 87 -9.27 25.80 2.87
CA PRO A 87 -10.18 26.56 3.72
C PRO A 87 -11.65 26.46 3.27
N SER A 88 -11.89 26.16 1.99
CA SER A 88 -13.23 26.08 1.41
C SER A 88 -13.94 24.75 1.70
N ALA A 89 -13.19 23.72 2.13
CA ALA A 89 -13.72 22.40 2.41
C ALA A 89 -14.74 22.40 3.56
N ARG A 90 -15.62 21.37 3.57
CA ARG A 90 -16.68 21.16 4.58
C ARG A 90 -17.60 22.38 4.81
N GLY A 91 -17.87 23.15 3.75
CA GLY A 91 -18.69 24.35 3.83
C GLY A 91 -18.00 25.52 4.52
N GLY A 92 -16.69 25.71 4.24
CA GLY A 92 -15.89 26.79 4.83
C GLY A 92 -15.31 26.51 6.20
N ARG A 93 -15.40 25.27 6.70
CA ARG A 93 -14.81 24.84 7.98
C ARG A 93 -13.34 24.44 7.88
N GLY A 94 -12.80 24.42 6.66
CA GLY A 94 -11.44 23.98 6.41
C GLY A 94 -11.28 22.46 6.47
N ARG A 95 -10.27 21.96 5.78
CA ARG A 95 -9.80 20.58 5.91
C ARG A 95 -8.35 20.45 5.52
N GLU A 96 -7.62 19.62 6.25
CA GLU A 96 -6.23 19.29 5.95
C GLU A 96 -6.13 17.93 5.26
N TYR A 97 -5.25 17.83 4.28
CA TYR A 97 -5.00 16.65 3.47
C TYR A 97 -3.52 16.29 3.44
N ASP A 98 -3.25 15.00 3.58
CA ASP A 98 -1.96 14.38 3.33
C ASP A 98 -2.10 13.51 2.08
N LEU A 99 -1.48 13.90 0.97
CA LEU A 99 -1.66 13.27 -0.33
C LEU A 99 -0.41 12.53 -0.78
N THR A 100 -0.58 11.26 -1.18
CA THR A 100 0.48 10.44 -1.77
C THR A 100 -0.01 9.71 -3.02
N MET A 101 0.52 10.08 -4.18
CA MET A 101 0.25 9.45 -5.47
C MET A 101 1.44 8.62 -5.92
N TYR A 102 1.26 7.31 -6.05
CA TYR A 102 2.31 6.38 -6.47
C TYR A 102 2.28 6.15 -7.99
N SER A 103 3.43 5.84 -8.59
CA SER A 103 3.42 5.19 -9.91
C SER A 103 2.77 3.82 -9.78
N ILE A 104 2.03 3.38 -10.80
CA ILE A 104 1.40 2.04 -10.80
C ILE A 104 2.44 0.92 -10.55
N ILE A 105 3.68 1.09 -11.04
CA ILE A 105 4.77 0.14 -10.84
C ILE A 105 5.12 0.03 -9.35
N LYS A 106 5.33 1.16 -8.69
CA LYS A 106 5.64 1.19 -7.24
C LYS A 106 4.45 0.69 -6.42
N TYR A 107 3.23 1.06 -6.82
CA TYR A 107 2.00 0.63 -6.16
C TYR A 107 1.83 -0.89 -6.21
N PHE A 108 1.93 -1.50 -7.40
CA PHE A 108 1.87 -2.96 -7.57
C PHE A 108 2.94 -3.67 -6.76
N ARG A 109 4.19 -3.18 -6.80
CA ARG A 109 5.29 -3.76 -6.01
C ARG A 109 4.98 -3.74 -4.51
N LEU A 110 4.53 -2.60 -3.97
CA LEU A 110 4.24 -2.49 -2.54
C LEU A 110 3.04 -3.35 -2.12
N CYS A 111 1.99 -3.45 -2.95
CA CYS A 111 0.85 -4.33 -2.68
C CYS A 111 1.27 -5.81 -2.77
N MET A 112 2.07 -6.17 -3.78
CA MET A 112 2.61 -7.52 -3.96
C MET A 112 3.51 -7.94 -2.79
N GLU A 113 4.28 -7.01 -2.24
CA GLU A 113 5.07 -7.23 -1.02
C GLU A 113 4.21 -7.27 0.26
N ASN A 114 2.89 -7.09 0.16
CA ASN A 114 1.93 -7.00 1.27
C ASN A 114 2.38 -5.94 2.30
N ASN A 115 2.85 -4.79 1.81
CA ASN A 115 3.16 -3.65 2.67
C ASN A 115 1.88 -3.20 3.40
N PRO A 116 1.82 -3.21 4.75
CA PRO A 116 0.59 -2.94 5.50
C PRO A 116 -0.02 -1.56 5.23
N ASN A 117 0.79 -0.56 4.89
CA ASN A 117 0.28 0.78 4.62
C ASN A 117 -0.26 0.94 3.19
N MET A 118 -0.01 -0.05 2.31
CA MET A 118 -0.40 0.00 0.90
C MET A 118 -1.46 -1.03 0.56
N ILE A 119 -1.35 -2.27 1.05
CA ILE A 119 -2.30 -3.34 0.71
C ILE A 119 -3.73 -2.96 1.13
N ASP A 120 -3.87 -2.33 2.30
CA ASP A 120 -5.14 -1.83 2.84
C ASP A 120 -5.87 -0.90 1.87
N SER A 121 -5.14 -0.15 1.02
CA SER A 121 -5.76 0.76 0.04
C SER A 121 -6.63 0.03 -1.00
N LEU A 122 -6.41 -1.27 -1.22
CA LEU A 122 -7.26 -2.11 -2.07
C LEU A 122 -8.50 -2.67 -1.34
N PHE A 123 -8.50 -2.67 -0.01
CA PHE A 123 -9.53 -3.25 0.84
C PHE A 123 -10.37 -2.21 1.60
N VAL A 124 -10.08 -0.90 1.44
CA VAL A 124 -10.91 0.15 2.06
C VAL A 124 -12.39 0.00 1.70
N PRO A 125 -13.34 0.35 2.57
CA PRO A 125 -14.76 0.33 2.23
C PRO A 125 -15.09 1.19 0.99
N ARG A 126 -16.15 0.86 0.24
CA ARG A 126 -16.50 1.58 -1.01
C ARG A 126 -16.68 3.09 -0.82
N ARG A 127 -17.19 3.53 0.34
CA ARG A 127 -17.31 4.95 0.70
C ARG A 127 -15.96 5.71 0.80
N CYS A 128 -14.86 4.98 0.95
CA CYS A 128 -13.50 5.52 1.01
C CYS A 128 -12.84 5.57 -0.37
N VAL A 129 -13.45 5.00 -1.42
CA VAL A 129 -13.00 5.15 -2.80
C VAL A 129 -13.49 6.48 -3.34
N LEU A 130 -12.56 7.43 -3.50
CA LEU A 130 -12.86 8.81 -3.89
C LEU A 130 -12.91 8.96 -5.41
N PHE A 131 -12.03 8.23 -6.09
CA PHE A 131 -11.92 8.23 -7.53
C PHE A 131 -11.39 6.88 -8.01
N SER A 132 -11.99 6.35 -9.08
CA SER A 132 -11.50 5.15 -9.74
C SER A 132 -11.89 5.17 -11.21
N THR A 133 -10.92 4.89 -12.07
CA THR A 133 -11.15 4.60 -13.50
C THR A 133 -11.41 3.10 -13.69
N GLN A 134 -11.67 2.66 -14.92
CA GLN A 134 -11.76 1.23 -15.23
C GLN A 134 -10.47 0.47 -14.86
N VAL A 135 -9.30 1.12 -15.01
CA VAL A 135 -8.02 0.54 -14.56
C VAL A 135 -7.96 0.43 -13.04
N GLY A 136 -8.40 1.47 -12.31
CA GLY A 136 -8.47 1.43 -10.86
C GLY A 136 -9.37 0.29 -10.34
N GLU A 137 -10.56 0.15 -10.93
CA GLU A 137 -11.50 -0.93 -10.59
C GLU A 137 -10.93 -2.31 -10.94
N LEU A 138 -10.30 -2.47 -12.11
CA LEU A 138 -9.65 -3.73 -12.50
C LEU A 138 -8.62 -4.20 -11.46
N VAL A 139 -7.78 -3.30 -10.95
CA VAL A 139 -6.80 -3.63 -9.90
C VAL A 139 -7.51 -4.01 -8.60
N ARG A 140 -8.53 -3.23 -8.20
CA ARG A 140 -9.26 -3.44 -6.95
C ARG A 140 -10.10 -4.72 -6.96
N GLU A 141 -10.68 -5.10 -8.09
CA GLU A 141 -11.40 -6.36 -8.27
C GLU A 141 -10.46 -7.57 -8.11
N ASN A 142 -9.20 -7.41 -8.51
CA ASN A 142 -8.16 -8.43 -8.38
C ASN A 142 -7.40 -8.41 -7.04
N ARG A 143 -7.81 -7.58 -6.06
CA ARG A 143 -7.12 -7.38 -4.76
C ARG A 143 -6.73 -8.66 -4.02
N TYR A 144 -7.58 -9.69 -4.08
CA TYR A 144 -7.32 -10.99 -3.45
C TYR A 144 -6.09 -11.72 -4.01
N SER A 145 -5.73 -11.46 -5.26
CA SER A 145 -4.55 -12.05 -5.91
C SER A 145 -3.24 -11.53 -5.31
N PHE A 146 -3.26 -10.39 -4.62
CA PHE A 146 -2.10 -9.84 -3.94
C PHE A 146 -1.84 -10.53 -2.60
N LEU A 147 -2.84 -11.13 -1.95
CA LEU A 147 -2.66 -11.71 -0.61
C LEU A 147 -1.88 -13.02 -0.65
N HIS A 148 -0.89 -13.13 0.25
CA HIS A 148 -0.07 -14.33 0.45
C HIS A 148 0.40 -14.41 1.91
N LYS A 149 0.72 -15.60 2.42
CA LYS A 149 1.11 -15.76 3.84
C LYS A 149 2.45 -15.12 4.21
N GLY A 150 3.29 -14.80 3.24
CA GLY A 150 4.48 -13.95 3.44
C GLY A 150 4.16 -12.54 4.00
N SER A 151 2.90 -12.12 4.02
CA SER A 151 2.43 -10.96 4.79
C SER A 151 2.84 -11.03 6.26
N TRP A 152 2.84 -12.22 6.88
CA TRP A 152 3.20 -12.43 8.29
C TRP A 152 4.50 -11.72 8.66
N HIS A 153 5.58 -11.98 7.92
CA HIS A 153 6.88 -11.39 8.21
C HIS A 153 6.90 -9.86 8.13
N LYS A 154 6.16 -9.28 7.17
CA LYS A 154 6.05 -7.82 7.03
C LYS A 154 5.27 -7.24 8.20
N PHE A 155 4.05 -7.71 8.43
CA PHE A 155 3.18 -7.21 9.49
C PHE A 155 3.82 -7.38 10.88
N LYS A 156 4.43 -8.54 11.15
CA LYS A 156 5.25 -8.79 12.35
C LYS A 156 6.35 -7.75 12.53
N GLY A 157 7.18 -7.55 11.50
CA GLY A 157 8.28 -6.58 11.55
C GLY A 157 7.80 -5.14 11.81
N TYR A 158 6.68 -4.73 11.18
CA TYR A 158 6.06 -3.44 11.46
C TYR A 158 5.53 -3.35 12.89
N ALA A 159 4.86 -4.38 13.41
CA ALA A 159 4.32 -4.41 14.76
C ALA A 159 5.43 -4.30 15.82
N PHE A 160 6.54 -5.04 15.65
CA PHE A 160 7.74 -4.88 16.49
C PHE A 160 8.30 -3.46 16.45
N SER A 161 8.34 -2.84 15.27
CA SER A 161 8.78 -1.44 15.14
C SER A 161 7.86 -0.48 15.91
N GLN A 162 6.55 -0.72 15.94
CA GLN A 162 5.61 0.10 16.70
C GLN A 162 5.76 -0.11 18.21
N ILE A 163 5.92 -1.35 18.69
CA ILE A 163 6.23 -1.66 20.10
C ILE A 163 7.51 -0.93 20.54
N HIS A 164 8.58 -1.02 19.74
CA HIS A 164 9.83 -0.36 20.07
C HIS A 164 9.64 1.16 20.16
N LYS A 165 8.97 1.77 19.17
CA LYS A 165 8.69 3.21 19.18
C LYS A 165 7.78 3.65 20.33
N MET A 166 6.83 2.81 20.74
CA MET A 166 5.97 3.06 21.90
C MET A 166 6.80 3.23 23.18
N ARG A 167 7.86 2.44 23.33
CA ARG A 167 8.75 2.46 24.50
C ARG A 167 9.81 3.57 24.45
N THR A 168 10.34 3.88 23.26
CA THR A 168 11.57 4.68 23.14
C THR A 168 11.40 6.04 22.49
N LYS A 169 10.32 6.28 21.74
CA LYS A 169 10.21 7.49 20.93
C LYS A 169 9.74 8.68 21.77
N ASN A 170 10.54 9.74 21.79
CA ASN A 170 10.15 11.00 22.39
C ASN A 170 8.89 11.59 21.69
N PRO A 171 7.84 11.95 22.44
CA PRO A 171 6.62 12.48 21.87
C PRO A 171 6.79 13.89 21.30
N ILE A 172 6.09 14.17 20.20
CA ILE A 172 6.04 15.47 19.54
C ILE A 172 4.57 15.83 19.29
N GLY A 173 4.23 17.12 19.41
CA GLY A 173 2.89 17.65 19.14
C GLY A 173 1.81 16.99 20.00
N LYS A 174 0.65 16.69 19.39
CA LYS A 174 -0.53 16.09 20.04
C LYS A 174 -0.24 14.77 20.79
N ARG A 175 0.88 14.10 20.50
CA ARG A 175 1.26 12.85 21.17
C ARG A 175 1.74 13.08 22.60
N LYS A 176 2.26 14.28 22.93
CA LYS A 176 2.67 14.62 24.30
C LYS A 176 1.49 14.57 25.25
N ASP A 177 0.36 15.14 24.83
CA ASP A 177 -0.85 15.22 25.64
C ASP A 177 -1.45 13.83 25.90
N THR A 178 -1.47 12.96 24.88
CA THR A 178 -1.97 11.59 25.06
C THR A 178 -1.08 10.75 25.98
N ILE A 179 0.25 10.90 25.90
CA ILE A 179 1.17 10.18 26.80
C ILE A 179 1.05 10.73 28.22
N ALA A 180 0.96 12.05 28.40
CA ALA A 180 0.74 12.65 29.72
C ALA A 180 -0.57 12.17 30.37
N LYS A 181 -1.62 11.95 29.55
CA LYS A 181 -2.92 11.48 30.01
C LYS A 181 -2.96 9.97 30.33
N TYR A 182 -2.39 9.13 29.48
CA TYR A 182 -2.55 7.67 29.56
C TYR A 182 -1.28 6.92 30.00
N GLY A 183 -0.14 7.61 30.11
CA GLY A 183 1.15 7.02 30.49
C GLY A 183 1.93 6.38 29.35
N PHE A 184 1.33 6.21 28.16
CA PHE A 184 1.98 5.62 26.99
C PHE A 184 1.36 6.12 25.67
N ASP A 185 1.97 5.74 24.56
CA ASP A 185 1.56 6.24 23.25
C ASP A 185 0.48 5.36 22.58
N VAL A 186 -0.78 5.76 22.78
CA VAL A 186 -1.96 5.08 22.23
C VAL A 186 -1.98 4.97 20.70
N LYS A 187 -1.28 5.85 19.96
CA LYS A 187 -1.20 5.75 18.49
C LYS A 187 -0.29 4.60 18.08
N PHE A 188 0.83 4.40 18.79
CA PHE A 188 1.68 3.24 18.52
C PHE A 188 1.00 1.94 18.94
N ALA A 189 0.37 1.90 20.11
CA ALA A 189 -0.41 0.75 20.54
C ALA A 189 -1.53 0.37 19.57
N TYR A 190 -2.29 1.36 19.09
CA TYR A 190 -3.30 1.17 18.05
C TYR A 190 -2.71 0.45 16.82
N HIS A 191 -1.57 0.91 16.32
CA HIS A 191 -0.95 0.30 15.14
C HIS A 191 -0.47 -1.13 15.39
N VAL A 192 0.01 -1.47 16.61
CA VAL A 192 0.41 -2.83 16.95
C VAL A 192 -0.79 -3.78 16.81
N VAL A 193 -1.88 -3.49 17.51
CA VAL A 193 -3.07 -4.34 17.53
C VAL A 193 -3.71 -4.41 16.13
N ARG A 194 -3.76 -3.28 15.42
CA ARG A 194 -4.25 -3.22 14.04
C ARG A 194 -3.51 -4.19 13.12
N LEU A 195 -2.17 -4.12 13.12
CA LEU A 195 -1.33 -4.96 12.25
C LEU A 195 -1.49 -6.45 12.54
N LEU A 196 -1.55 -6.84 13.82
CA LEU A 196 -1.73 -8.24 14.21
C LEU A 196 -3.10 -8.79 13.79
N ASN A 197 -4.14 -7.99 13.94
CA ASN A 197 -5.50 -8.39 13.55
C ASN A 197 -5.70 -8.41 12.02
N GLU A 198 -5.04 -7.51 11.30
CA GLU A 198 -5.06 -7.50 9.83
C GLU A 198 -4.42 -8.78 9.27
N VAL A 199 -3.24 -9.14 9.78
CA VAL A 199 -2.56 -10.34 9.28
C VAL A 199 -3.24 -11.63 9.71
N GLU A 200 -3.90 -11.65 10.86
CA GLU A 200 -4.79 -12.75 11.26
C GLU A 200 -5.90 -12.98 10.22
N GLN A 201 -6.59 -11.91 9.80
CA GLN A 201 -7.64 -12.00 8.76
C GLN A 201 -7.07 -12.49 7.43
N ILE A 202 -5.91 -11.97 7.01
CA ILE A 202 -5.25 -12.43 5.78
C ILE A 202 -4.97 -13.93 5.83
N LEU A 203 -4.41 -14.43 6.95
CA LEU A 203 -4.00 -15.82 7.07
C LEU A 203 -5.17 -16.80 7.28
N THR A 204 -6.26 -16.37 7.91
CA THR A 204 -7.44 -17.21 8.17
C THR A 204 -8.45 -17.19 7.03
N GLU A 205 -8.76 -16.01 6.51
CA GLU A 205 -9.92 -15.78 5.65
C GLU A 205 -9.53 -15.40 4.23
N HIS A 206 -8.26 -15.06 4.01
CA HIS A 206 -7.75 -14.62 2.72
C HIS A 206 -8.48 -13.35 2.23
N ASP A 207 -8.93 -12.51 3.17
CA ASP A 207 -9.57 -11.21 2.95
C ASP A 207 -9.11 -10.22 4.04
N LEU A 208 -9.46 -8.96 3.86
CA LEU A 208 -9.23 -7.87 4.80
C LEU A 208 -10.50 -7.03 4.93
N ASP A 209 -11.10 -7.04 6.11
CA ASP A 209 -12.06 -6.03 6.54
C ASP A 209 -11.39 -5.07 7.54
N LEU A 210 -11.10 -3.87 7.07
CA LEU A 210 -10.40 -2.84 7.84
C LEU A 210 -11.22 -2.32 9.03
N GLU A 211 -12.54 -2.52 9.05
CA GLU A 211 -13.41 -2.00 10.11
C GLU A 211 -13.81 -3.04 11.14
N ARG A 212 -13.50 -4.32 10.88
CA ARG A 212 -13.88 -5.45 11.74
C ARG A 212 -13.56 -5.21 13.22
N ASN A 213 -12.35 -4.73 13.49
CA ASN A 213 -11.84 -4.56 14.85
C ASN A 213 -11.92 -3.11 15.34
N ARG A 214 -12.72 -2.25 14.70
CA ARG A 214 -12.74 -0.81 14.98
C ARG A 214 -13.00 -0.46 16.44
N GLU A 215 -13.85 -1.20 17.14
CA GLU A 215 -14.18 -0.88 18.55
C GLU A 215 -13.02 -1.21 19.49
N GLN A 216 -12.33 -2.33 19.27
CA GLN A 216 -11.08 -2.65 19.98
C GLN A 216 -10.04 -1.55 19.74
N LEU A 217 -9.90 -1.11 18.50
CA LEU A 217 -8.96 -0.05 18.13
C LEU A 217 -9.34 1.32 18.73
N LYS A 218 -10.63 1.64 18.81
CA LYS A 218 -11.12 2.85 19.49
C LYS A 218 -10.89 2.78 21.00
N ALA A 219 -11.08 1.63 21.63
CA ALA A 219 -10.81 1.42 23.06
C ALA A 219 -9.36 1.78 23.40
N ILE A 220 -8.40 1.31 22.60
CA ILE A 220 -6.98 1.67 22.74
C ILE A 220 -6.77 3.18 22.58
N ARG A 221 -7.38 3.82 21.57
CA ARG A 221 -7.28 5.28 21.37
C ARG A 221 -7.91 6.09 22.50
N ARG A 222 -8.90 5.54 23.21
CA ARG A 222 -9.51 6.13 24.41
C ARG A 222 -8.71 5.88 25.69
N GLY A 223 -7.62 5.10 25.62
CA GLY A 223 -6.78 4.76 26.78
C GLY A 223 -7.43 3.73 27.71
N GLU A 224 -8.39 2.95 27.21
CA GLU A 224 -9.03 1.86 27.97
C GLU A 224 -8.11 0.64 28.12
N TRP A 225 -7.04 0.59 27.32
CA TRP A 225 -5.98 -0.40 27.42
C TRP A 225 -4.76 0.24 28.07
N THR A 226 -4.07 -0.52 28.91
CA THR A 226 -2.75 -0.14 29.41
C THR A 226 -1.66 -0.52 28.40
N GLN A 227 -0.45 0.01 28.59
CA GLN A 227 0.71 -0.44 27.82
C GLN A 227 0.96 -1.94 27.99
N GLU A 228 0.78 -2.47 29.21
CA GLU A 228 0.95 -3.88 29.52
C GLU A 228 -0.06 -4.75 28.77
N ASP A 229 -1.32 -4.34 28.67
CA ASP A 229 -2.34 -5.06 27.90
C ASP A 229 -1.94 -5.21 26.44
N VAL A 230 -1.38 -4.16 25.84
CA VAL A 230 -0.92 -4.17 24.43
C VAL A 230 0.27 -5.10 24.25
N GLU A 231 1.21 -5.10 25.20
CA GLU A 231 2.39 -5.95 25.17
C GLU A 231 2.02 -7.44 25.38
N ASN A 232 1.10 -7.73 26.29
CA ASN A 232 0.55 -9.06 26.52
C ASN A 232 -0.23 -9.56 25.29
N TYR A 233 -1.06 -8.69 24.69
CA TYR A 233 -1.77 -9.01 23.46
C TYR A 233 -0.81 -9.33 22.32
N PHE A 234 0.25 -8.53 22.16
CA PHE A 234 1.30 -8.77 21.18
C PHE A 234 1.96 -10.13 21.38
N ALA A 235 2.39 -10.45 22.60
CA ALA A 235 3.07 -11.71 22.92
C ALA A 235 2.15 -12.94 22.75
N SER A 236 0.85 -12.80 23.03
CA SER A 236 -0.11 -13.88 22.77
C SER A 236 -0.34 -14.06 21.27
N LYS A 237 -0.72 -12.98 20.57
CA LYS A 237 -1.03 -13.03 19.14
C LYS A 237 0.16 -13.45 18.30
N GLU A 238 1.38 -13.06 18.66
CA GLU A 238 2.57 -13.52 17.95
C GLU A 238 2.66 -15.05 17.95
N ARG A 239 2.45 -15.70 19.10
CA ARG A 239 2.47 -17.18 19.21
C ARG A 239 1.36 -17.81 18.38
N ASP A 240 0.15 -17.27 18.47
CA ASP A 240 -1.00 -17.78 17.72
C ASP A 240 -0.80 -17.62 16.20
N LEU A 241 -0.22 -16.50 15.77
CA LEU A 241 0.06 -16.19 14.37
C LEU A 241 1.20 -17.02 13.79
N GLU A 242 2.20 -17.44 14.57
CA GLU A 242 3.23 -18.39 14.10
C GLU A 242 2.62 -19.76 13.78
N THR A 243 1.72 -20.26 14.65
CA THR A 243 0.97 -21.49 14.38
C THR A 243 0.09 -21.32 13.14
N LEU A 244 -0.69 -20.23 13.10
CA LEU A 244 -1.59 -19.95 11.99
C LEU A 244 -0.86 -19.79 10.65
N TYR A 245 0.31 -19.15 10.63
CA TYR A 245 1.13 -19.01 9.42
C TYR A 245 1.54 -20.38 8.85
N THR A 246 1.83 -21.34 9.73
CA THR A 246 2.20 -22.70 9.35
C THR A 246 0.99 -23.47 8.81
N GLU A 247 -0.18 -23.31 9.44
CA GLU A 247 -1.42 -24.03 9.10
C GLU A 247 -2.22 -23.39 7.95
N SER A 248 -2.00 -22.10 7.66
CA SER A 248 -2.74 -21.36 6.66
C SER A 248 -2.60 -21.97 5.26
N LYS A 249 -3.75 -22.08 4.58
CA LYS A 249 -3.86 -22.55 3.19
C LYS A 249 -3.56 -21.45 2.16
N LEU A 250 -3.30 -20.23 2.61
CA LEU A 250 -2.92 -19.14 1.73
C LEU A 250 -1.55 -19.43 1.09
N ARG A 251 -1.41 -19.04 -0.19
CA ARG A 251 -0.16 -19.21 -0.94
C ARG A 251 1.03 -18.59 -0.21
N TYR A 252 2.21 -19.22 -0.29
CA TYR A 252 3.42 -18.74 0.41
C TYR A 252 3.90 -17.36 -0.07
N LYS A 253 4.04 -17.23 -1.40
CA LYS A 253 4.52 -16.04 -2.10
C LYS A 253 3.46 -15.53 -3.08
N PRO A 254 3.51 -14.25 -3.48
CA PRO A 254 2.59 -13.74 -4.50
C PRO A 254 2.77 -14.51 -5.81
N ASP A 255 1.68 -14.58 -6.59
CA ASP A 255 1.72 -15.08 -7.96
C ASP A 255 2.18 -13.94 -8.87
N GLU A 256 3.50 -13.78 -8.94
CA GLU A 256 4.14 -12.66 -9.64
C GLU A 256 3.79 -12.61 -11.12
N GLU A 257 3.63 -13.76 -11.78
CA GLU A 257 3.26 -13.81 -13.20
C GLU A 257 1.83 -13.31 -13.38
N LYS A 258 0.87 -13.79 -12.56
CA LYS A 258 -0.52 -13.28 -12.62
C LYS A 258 -0.60 -11.79 -12.32
N LEU A 259 0.16 -11.28 -11.35
CA LEU A 259 0.19 -9.85 -11.01
C LEU A 259 0.87 -9.02 -12.10
N LYS A 260 1.88 -9.57 -12.77
CA LYS A 260 2.54 -8.96 -13.91
C LYS A 260 1.61 -8.88 -15.11
N ASP A 261 0.83 -9.93 -15.40
CA ASP A 261 -0.17 -9.91 -16.46
C ASP A 261 -1.27 -8.88 -16.18
N LEU A 262 -1.74 -8.80 -14.92
CA LEU A 262 -2.66 -7.75 -14.49
C LEU A 262 -2.08 -6.35 -14.70
N LEU A 263 -0.81 -6.13 -14.33
CA LEU A 263 -0.12 -4.87 -14.53
C LEU A 263 -0.01 -4.52 -16.01
N LEU A 264 0.39 -5.47 -16.86
CA LEU A 264 0.48 -5.27 -18.30
C LEU A 264 -0.88 -4.91 -18.91
N ASN A 265 -1.96 -5.58 -18.49
CA ASN A 265 -3.32 -5.25 -18.91
C ASN A 265 -3.71 -3.81 -18.50
N CYS A 266 -3.38 -3.41 -17.27
CA CYS A 266 -3.60 -2.01 -16.83
C CYS A 266 -2.86 -1.00 -17.71
N LEU A 267 -1.61 -1.29 -18.06
CA LEU A 267 -0.80 -0.43 -18.93
C LEU A 267 -1.31 -0.43 -20.38
N GLU A 268 -1.78 -1.57 -20.91
CA GLU A 268 -2.39 -1.66 -22.24
C GLU A 268 -3.71 -0.89 -22.32
N HIS A 269 -4.54 -0.97 -21.27
CA HIS A 269 -5.77 -0.19 -21.20
C HIS A 269 -5.47 1.32 -21.23
N HIS A 270 -4.41 1.76 -20.53
CA HIS A 270 -4.06 3.17 -20.44
C HIS A 270 -3.35 3.72 -21.69
N TYR A 271 -2.40 2.97 -22.27
CA TYR A 271 -1.60 3.44 -23.40
C TYR A 271 -2.04 2.92 -24.77
N GLY A 272 -3.01 2.00 -24.83
CA GLY A 272 -3.22 1.14 -25.99
C GLY A 272 -2.17 0.04 -26.09
N SER A 273 -1.95 -0.50 -27.29
CA SER A 273 -1.05 -1.65 -27.50
C SER A 273 0.37 -1.43 -26.95
N LEU A 274 0.90 -2.47 -26.31
CA LEU A 274 2.28 -2.54 -25.81
C LEU A 274 3.20 -3.45 -26.65
N ASN A 275 2.76 -3.92 -27.81
CA ASN A 275 3.54 -4.86 -28.65
C ASN A 275 4.93 -4.33 -29.04
N ALA A 276 5.10 -3.01 -29.15
CA ALA A 276 6.37 -2.37 -29.44
C ALA A 276 7.30 -2.22 -28.22
N CYS A 277 6.79 -2.46 -27.00
CA CYS A 277 7.49 -2.23 -25.74
C CYS A 277 7.74 -3.53 -24.97
N VAL A 278 6.91 -4.54 -25.17
CA VAL A 278 6.92 -5.81 -24.45
C VAL A 278 6.87 -6.94 -25.46
N VAL A 279 7.88 -7.80 -25.44
CA VAL A 279 7.86 -9.07 -26.18
C VAL A 279 7.19 -10.10 -25.29
N LYS A 280 5.97 -10.53 -25.63
CA LYS A 280 5.40 -11.76 -25.06
C LYS A 280 6.24 -12.92 -25.59
N GLN A 281 7.06 -13.52 -24.74
CA GLN A 281 7.80 -14.72 -25.11
C GLN A 281 6.80 -15.85 -25.34
N ASP A 282 6.92 -16.56 -26.46
CA ASP A 282 6.20 -17.79 -26.72
C ASP A 282 6.43 -18.76 -25.54
N GLU A 283 5.37 -19.37 -25.02
CA GLU A 283 5.44 -20.33 -23.92
C GLU A 283 6.42 -21.48 -24.24
N ALA A 284 6.51 -21.89 -25.51
CA ALA A 284 7.48 -22.89 -25.96
C ALA A 284 8.92 -22.41 -25.83
N ILE A 285 9.19 -21.14 -26.13
CA ILE A 285 10.53 -20.54 -25.99
C ILE A 285 10.90 -20.39 -24.51
N LYS A 286 9.96 -19.99 -23.66
CA LYS A 286 10.16 -19.92 -22.20
C LYS A 286 10.48 -21.32 -21.63
N ALA A 287 9.69 -22.33 -22.00
CA ALA A 287 9.91 -23.71 -21.59
C ALA A 287 11.29 -24.25 -22.05
N LEU A 288 11.69 -23.99 -23.29
CA LEU A 288 13.01 -24.37 -23.81
C LEU A 288 14.15 -23.72 -23.01
N LYS A 289 13.99 -22.45 -22.63
CA LYS A 289 14.98 -21.73 -21.83
C LYS A 289 15.09 -22.31 -20.42
N ASP A 290 13.96 -22.58 -19.77
CA ASP A 290 13.92 -23.20 -18.44
C ASP A 290 14.58 -24.60 -18.44
N ILE A 291 14.31 -25.41 -19.47
CA ILE A 291 14.98 -26.71 -19.67
C ILE A 291 16.49 -26.51 -19.82
N GLY A 292 16.92 -25.51 -20.60
CA GLY A 292 18.33 -25.18 -20.79
C GLY A 292 19.04 -24.79 -19.49
N GLU A 293 18.40 -23.99 -18.64
CA GLU A 293 18.95 -23.59 -17.33
C GLU A 293 19.10 -24.80 -16.39
N ILE A 294 18.13 -25.72 -16.38
CA ILE A 294 18.22 -26.97 -15.62
C ILE A 294 19.38 -27.83 -16.13
N LEU A 295 19.50 -28.02 -17.45
CA LEU A 295 20.59 -28.80 -18.05
C LEU A 295 21.97 -28.25 -17.71
N ASN A 296 22.13 -26.92 -17.72
CA ASN A 296 23.39 -26.27 -17.35
C ASN A 296 23.72 -26.47 -15.86
N LYS A 297 22.71 -26.39 -14.99
CA LYS A 297 22.88 -26.64 -13.55
C LYS A 297 23.30 -28.08 -13.26
N VAL A 298 22.74 -29.05 -13.98
CA VAL A 298 23.12 -30.46 -13.86
C VAL A 298 24.52 -30.69 -14.42
N ARG A 299 24.86 -30.16 -15.60
CA ARG A 299 26.21 -30.27 -16.18
C ARG A 299 27.31 -29.67 -15.28
N GLY A 300 27.02 -28.59 -14.58
CA GLY A 300 27.93 -27.97 -13.62
C GLY A 300 28.15 -28.78 -12.33
N LEU A 301 27.35 -29.81 -12.05
CA LEU A 301 27.55 -30.73 -10.92
C LEU A 301 28.47 -31.91 -11.25
N TYR A 302 28.75 -32.14 -12.54
CA TYR A 302 29.57 -33.25 -13.05
C TYR A 302 30.89 -32.78 -13.68
N ASN A 303 31.23 -31.50 -13.56
CA ASN A 303 32.54 -30.91 -13.85
C ASN A 303 33.20 -30.49 -12.53
#